data_AF-A0AAD5X3R0-F1
#
_entry.id   AF-A0AAD5X3R0-F1
#
_cell.length_a   1.000
_cell.length_b   1.000
_cell.length_c   1.000
_cell.angle_alpha   90.00
_cell.angle_beta   90.00
_cell.angle_gamma   90.00
#
_symmetry.space_group_name_H-M   'P 1'
#
loop_
_entity.id
_entity.type
_entity.pdbx_description
1 polymer ?
#
loop_
_entity_poly.entity_id
_entity_poly.type
_entity_poly.pdbx_seq_one_letter_code
_entity_poly.pdbx_strand_id
1 'polypeptide(L)'
;MQQQRTPICMAVNNFFPLVSIVSGLNMRPISRRKKTWEGLVDEHKNDVDGSRAIDRTHAKLETALGPSCDVITTNAIYLKDLIFMNDRSKSKVRGSINFDALRMMATRVEDIANLVPVEYPHQPIPTNQNYLARSVVERSHAKLKEMSLECEKL
;
A
#
# COMPACT_ATOMS: atom_id res chain seq x y z
N MET A 1 -21.64 19.63 5.05
CA MET A 1 -21.17 18.27 4.70
C MET A 1 -19.78 18.43 4.10
N GLN A 2 -18.73 18.03 4.82
CA GLN A 2 -17.36 18.10 4.30
C GLN A 2 -17.17 16.93 3.33
N GLN A 3 -16.97 17.23 2.05
CA GLN A 3 -16.73 16.24 1.02
C GLN A 3 -15.25 15.83 1.11
N GLN A 4 -14.98 14.73 1.83
CA GLN A 4 -13.64 14.18 1.94
C GLN A 4 -13.18 13.76 0.53
N ARG A 5 -12.14 14.39 -0.01
CA ARG A 5 -11.65 14.04 -1.36
C ARG A 5 -11.04 12.66 -1.31
N THR A 6 -11.61 11.73 -2.07
CA THR A 6 -11.01 10.43 -2.30
C THR A 6 -9.66 10.62 -3.01
N PRO A 7 -8.53 10.14 -2.47
CA PRO A 7 -7.24 10.20 -3.13
C PRO A 7 -7.31 9.56 -4.51
N ILE A 8 -6.63 10.16 -5.49
CA ILE A 8 -6.65 9.72 -6.90
C ILE A 8 -6.29 8.23 -7.03
N CYS A 9 -5.38 7.73 -6.19
CA CYS A 9 -4.99 6.32 -6.15
C CYS A 9 -6.15 5.38 -5.79
N MET A 10 -7.04 5.80 -4.87
CA MET A 10 -8.26 5.04 -4.54
C MET A 10 -9.26 5.08 -5.69
N ALA A 11 -9.38 6.22 -6.38
CA ALA A 11 -10.31 6.39 -7.51
C ALA A 11 -9.96 5.50 -8.72
N VAL A 12 -8.70 5.07 -8.84
CA VAL A 12 -8.24 4.17 -9.92
C VAL A 12 -8.00 2.73 -9.43
N ASN A 13 -8.46 2.35 -8.24
CA ASN A 13 -8.25 1.02 -7.67
C ASN A 13 -6.77 0.61 -7.49
N ASN A 14 -5.87 1.59 -7.44
CA ASN A 14 -4.43 1.36 -7.24
C ASN A 14 -4.01 1.75 -5.81
N PHE A 15 -4.03 0.78 -4.91
CA PHE A 15 -3.67 0.99 -3.51
C PHE A 15 -2.17 0.91 -3.27
N PHE A 16 -1.40 0.42 -4.23
CA PHE A 16 0.05 0.31 -4.09
C PHE A 16 0.71 1.67 -3.78
N PRO A 17 0.58 2.73 -4.63
CA PRO A 17 1.15 4.03 -4.34
C PRO A 17 0.57 4.66 -3.08
N LEU A 18 -0.73 4.49 -2.81
CA LEU A 18 -1.37 5.03 -1.62
C LEU A 18 -0.73 4.47 -0.35
N VAL A 19 -0.64 3.14 -0.24
CA VAL A 19 -0.02 2.47 0.91
C VAL A 19 1.45 2.86 1.02
N SER A 20 2.18 2.98 -0.09
CA SER A 20 3.59 3.41 -0.08
C SER A 20 3.77 4.84 0.42
N ILE A 21 2.97 5.79 -0.09
CA ILE A 21 3.03 7.21 0.32
C ILE A 21 2.68 7.34 1.81
N VAL A 22 1.58 6.73 2.26
CA VAL A 22 1.16 6.79 3.67
C VAL A 22 2.21 6.15 4.57
N SER A 23 2.84 5.05 4.13
CA SER A 23 3.94 4.41 4.87
C SER A 23 5.14 5.34 5.01
N GLY A 24 5.51 6.06 3.94
CA GLY A 24 6.54 7.10 3.97
C GLY A 24 6.21 8.21 4.96
N LEU A 25 5.01 8.78 4.90
CA LEU A 25 4.55 9.84 5.81
C LEU A 25 4.51 9.40 7.29
N ASN A 26 4.40 8.10 7.55
CA ASN A 26 4.39 7.54 8.89
C ASN A 26 5.80 7.16 9.41
N MET A 27 6.84 7.22 8.57
CA MET A 27 8.21 6.98 9.02
C MET A 27 8.62 7.98 10.10
N ARG A 28 9.29 7.51 11.16
CA ARG A 28 9.72 8.36 12.29
C ARG A 28 10.43 9.66 11.90
N PRO A 29 11.33 9.70 10.91
CA PRO A 29 11.97 10.95 10.48
C PRO A 29 11.00 12.00 9.92
N ILE A 30 9.81 11.61 9.49
CA ILE A 30 8.80 12.50 8.92
C ILE A 30 7.68 12.76 9.94
N SER A 31 7.12 11.71 10.54
CA SER A 31 5.96 11.81 11.43
C SER A 31 6.24 12.61 12.72
N ARG A 32 7.50 12.70 13.16
CA ARG A 32 7.87 13.49 14.35
C ARG A 32 7.88 15.00 14.16
N ARG A 33 7.86 15.50 12.91
CA ARG A 33 8.13 16.91 12.56
C ARG A 33 6.96 17.84 12.89
N LYS A 34 6.77 18.14 14.18
CA LYS A 34 5.61 18.93 14.68
C LYS A 34 5.40 20.25 13.94
N LYS A 35 6.44 21.08 13.81
CA LYS A 35 6.36 22.39 13.11
C LYS A 35 5.85 22.24 11.66
N THR A 36 6.29 21.20 10.94
CA THR A 36 5.83 20.93 9.58
C THR A 36 4.36 20.50 9.54
N TRP A 37 3.94 19.65 10.48
CA TRP A 37 2.55 19.18 10.57
C TRP A 37 1.60 20.27 11.06
N GLU A 38 2.03 21.15 11.98
CA GLU A 38 1.25 22.28 12.49
C GLU A 38 1.01 23.34 11.40
N GLY A 39 2.00 23.55 10.52
CA GLY A 39 1.93 24.49 9.39
C GLY A 39 1.04 24.03 8.23
N LEU A 40 0.47 22.82 8.26
CA LEU A 40 -0.51 22.40 7.26
C LEU A 40 -1.86 23.11 7.46
N VAL A 41 -2.48 23.47 6.34
CA VAL A 41 -3.88 23.92 6.31
C VAL A 41 -4.80 22.77 6.74
N ASP A 42 -5.88 23.09 7.45
CA ASP A 42 -6.76 22.08 8.09
C ASP A 42 -7.36 21.06 7.10
N GLU A 43 -7.64 21.46 5.86
CA GLU A 43 -8.10 20.55 4.80
C GLU A 43 -7.08 19.41 4.58
N HIS A 44 -5.78 19.74 4.46
CA HIS A 44 -4.73 18.76 4.24
C HIS A 44 -4.43 17.90 5.47
N LYS A 45 -4.63 18.44 6.68
CA LYS A 45 -4.53 17.65 7.92
C LYS A 45 -5.55 16.52 7.92
N ASN A 46 -6.81 16.84 7.61
CA ASN A 46 -7.89 15.86 7.54
C ASN A 46 -7.65 14.79 6.47
N ASP A 47 -7.13 15.18 5.31
CA ASP A 47 -6.78 14.23 4.24
C ASP A 47 -5.66 13.27 4.66
N VAL A 48 -4.61 13.79 5.31
CA VAL A 48 -3.48 12.98 5.79
C VAL A 48 -3.93 12.04 6.90
N ASP A 49 -4.70 12.52 7.87
CA ASP A 49 -5.15 11.70 9.00
C ASP A 49 -6.15 10.63 8.55
N GLY A 50 -7.05 10.96 7.62
CA GLY A 50 -7.92 9.98 6.95
C GLY A 50 -7.10 8.91 6.22
N SER A 51 -6.06 9.32 5.49
CA SER A 51 -5.19 8.38 4.76
C SER A 51 -4.36 7.50 5.70
N ARG A 52 -3.95 8.01 6.87
CA ARG A 52 -3.24 7.25 7.91
C ARG A 52 -4.11 6.20 8.59
N ALA A 53 -5.41 6.48 8.72
CA ALA A 53 -6.38 5.58 9.33
C ALA A 53 -6.79 4.41 8.43
N ILE A 54 -6.40 4.41 7.14
CA ILE A 54 -6.70 3.32 6.22
C ILE A 54 -6.07 2.02 6.73
N ASP A 55 -6.94 1.04 7.00
CA ASP A 55 -6.52 -0.32 7.29
C ASP A 55 -6.02 -0.99 6.00
N ARG A 56 -4.83 -1.56 6.09
CA ARG A 56 -4.06 -2.06 4.94
C ARG A 56 -4.23 -3.57 4.74
N THR A 57 -5.13 -4.18 5.49
CA THR A 57 -5.50 -5.59 5.28
C THR A 57 -6.21 -5.74 3.95
N HIS A 58 -5.91 -6.83 3.23
CA HIS A 58 -6.50 -7.11 1.91
C HIS A 58 -8.04 -7.05 1.96
N ALA A 59 -8.64 -7.71 2.95
CA ALA A 59 -10.09 -7.78 3.12
C ALA A 59 -10.76 -6.41 3.26
N LYS A 60 -10.13 -5.45 3.96
CA LYS A 60 -10.69 -4.11 4.11
C LYS A 60 -10.48 -3.25 2.87
N LEU A 61 -9.39 -3.46 2.13
CA LEU A 61 -9.20 -2.81 0.84
C LEU A 61 -10.23 -3.32 -0.19
N GLU A 62 -10.50 -4.62 -0.24
CA GLU A 62 -11.57 -5.22 -1.06
C GLU A 62 -12.95 -4.69 -0.67
N THR A 63 -13.24 -4.63 0.64
CA THR A 63 -14.52 -4.09 1.13
C THR A 63 -14.72 -2.62 0.73
N ALA A 64 -13.65 -1.83 0.71
CA ALA A 64 -13.72 -0.41 0.33
C ALA A 64 -14.02 -0.20 -1.16
N LEU A 65 -13.61 -1.13 -2.04
CA LEU A 65 -13.88 -1.07 -3.47
C LEU A 65 -15.17 -1.77 -3.91
N GLY A 66 -15.66 -2.70 -3.09
CA GLY A 66 -16.80 -3.54 -3.42
C GLY A 66 -16.41 -4.80 -4.20
N PRO A 67 -17.29 -5.81 -4.24
CA PRO A 67 -16.98 -7.18 -4.71
C PRO A 67 -16.71 -7.31 -6.22
N SER A 68 -16.80 -6.22 -6.98
CA SER A 68 -16.67 -6.21 -8.46
C SER A 68 -15.43 -5.47 -8.94
N CYS A 69 -14.60 -4.96 -8.02
CA CYS A 69 -13.41 -4.19 -8.35
C CYS A 69 -12.15 -4.91 -7.86
N ASP A 70 -11.26 -5.16 -8.80
CA ASP A 70 -9.93 -5.72 -8.56
C ASP A 70 -9.06 -4.73 -7.78
N VAL A 71 -8.57 -5.14 -6.61
CA VAL A 71 -7.68 -4.33 -5.77
C VAL A 71 -6.24 -4.59 -6.20
N ILE A 72 -5.56 -3.58 -6.75
CA ILE A 72 -4.10 -3.65 -7.00
C ILE A 72 -3.38 -3.11 -5.77
N THR A 73 -2.64 -3.98 -5.06
CA THR A 73 -1.89 -3.62 -3.85
C THR A 73 -0.44 -4.13 -3.87
N THR A 74 0.27 -3.98 -2.75
CA THR A 74 1.67 -4.45 -2.61
C THR A 74 1.78 -5.97 -2.59
N ASN A 75 2.80 -6.49 -3.28
CA ASN A 75 3.17 -7.92 -3.23
C ASN A 75 3.31 -8.47 -1.81
N ALA A 76 3.70 -7.62 -0.86
CA ALA A 76 3.83 -7.99 0.54
C ALA A 76 2.48 -8.41 1.17
N ILE A 77 1.35 -7.81 0.76
CA ILE A 77 0.03 -8.16 1.27
C ILE A 77 -0.40 -9.53 0.72
N TYR A 78 -0.26 -9.76 -0.59
CA TYR A 78 -0.55 -11.07 -1.18
C TYR A 78 0.33 -12.18 -0.61
N LEU A 79 1.62 -11.90 -0.41
CA LEU A 79 2.55 -12.86 0.21
C LEU A 79 2.15 -13.15 1.66
N LYS A 80 1.71 -12.14 2.42
CA LYS A 80 1.23 -12.32 3.79
C LYS A 80 -0.01 -13.22 3.83
N ASP A 81 -0.95 -13.04 2.90
CA ASP A 81 -2.14 -13.91 2.78
C ASP A 81 -1.73 -15.36 2.48
N LEU A 82 -0.78 -15.56 1.55
CA LEU A 82 -0.27 -16.88 1.19
C LEU A 82 0.44 -17.58 2.35
N ILE A 83 1.28 -16.85 3.09
CA ILE A 83 1.94 -17.36 4.31
C ILE A 83 0.89 -17.75 5.34
N PHE A 84 -0.12 -16.90 5.55
CA PHE A 84 -1.16 -17.16 6.53
C PHE A 84 -2.01 -18.39 6.18
N MET A 85 -2.34 -18.58 4.91
CA MET A 85 -3.05 -19.79 4.44
C MET A 85 -2.17 -21.03 4.63
N ASN A 86 -0.89 -20.94 4.28
CA ASN A 86 0.06 -22.03 4.49
C ASN A 86 0.13 -22.43 5.96
N ASP A 87 0.32 -21.48 6.87
CA ASP A 87 0.52 -21.74 8.31
C ASP A 87 -0.73 -22.29 9.00
N ARG A 88 -1.92 -21.94 8.51
CA ARG A 88 -3.19 -22.45 9.05
C ARG A 88 -3.56 -23.84 8.54
N SER A 89 -2.94 -24.29 7.46
CA SER A 89 -3.24 -25.55 6.82
C SER A 89 -2.20 -26.62 7.17
N LYS A 90 -2.63 -27.86 7.40
CA LYS A 90 -1.69 -28.98 7.50
C LYS A 90 -1.28 -29.41 6.10
N SER A 91 0.02 -29.51 5.83
CA SER A 91 0.54 -30.00 4.54
C SER A 91 0.13 -31.46 4.26
N LYS A 92 -0.13 -32.24 5.31
CA LYS A 92 -0.64 -33.61 5.23
C LYS A 92 -1.82 -33.84 6.16
N VAL A 93 -2.78 -34.62 5.68
CA VAL A 93 -3.93 -35.13 6.45
C VAL A 93 -3.91 -36.64 6.35
N ARG A 94 -3.86 -37.34 7.50
CA ARG A 94 -3.79 -38.82 7.58
C ARG A 94 -2.65 -39.42 6.73
N GLY A 95 -1.46 -38.79 6.76
CA GLY A 95 -0.28 -39.24 6.02
C GLY A 95 -0.26 -38.92 4.52
N SER A 96 -1.38 -38.46 3.97
CA SER A 96 -1.51 -38.06 2.56
C SER A 96 -1.42 -36.55 2.38
N ILE A 97 -1.05 -36.08 1.18
CA ILE A 97 -0.98 -34.66 0.85
C ILE A 97 -2.37 -34.03 0.98
N ASN A 98 -2.43 -32.84 1.59
CA ASN A 98 -3.66 -32.07 1.71
C ASN A 98 -3.94 -31.29 0.41
N PHE A 99 -4.60 -31.93 -0.54
CA PHE A 99 -4.96 -31.29 -1.82
C PHE A 99 -5.95 -30.15 -1.66
N ASP A 100 -6.77 -30.12 -0.61
CA ASP A 100 -7.72 -29.02 -0.37
C ASP A 100 -6.96 -27.74 -0.03
N ALA A 101 -5.94 -27.82 0.83
CA ALA A 101 -5.06 -26.69 1.14
C ALA A 101 -4.31 -26.19 -0.10
N LEU A 102 -3.76 -27.11 -0.90
CA LEU A 102 -3.08 -26.75 -2.15
C LEU A 102 -4.02 -26.08 -3.15
N ARG A 103 -5.26 -26.57 -3.28
CA ARG A 103 -6.26 -25.97 -4.16
C ARG A 103 -6.65 -24.58 -3.71
N MET A 104 -6.88 -24.36 -2.41
CA MET A 104 -7.16 -23.03 -1.87
C MET A 104 -6.04 -22.04 -2.17
N MET A 105 -4.78 -22.44 -1.98
CA MET A 105 -3.64 -21.59 -2.29
C MET A 105 -3.50 -21.34 -3.80
N ALA A 106 -3.72 -22.37 -4.63
CA ALA A 106 -3.68 -22.25 -6.09
C ALA A 106 -4.74 -21.26 -6.61
N THR A 107 -5.99 -21.37 -6.15
CA THR A 107 -7.05 -20.43 -6.48
C THR A 107 -6.67 -19.00 -6.12
N ARG A 108 -6.08 -18.79 -4.94
CA ARG A 108 -5.63 -17.44 -4.55
C ARG A 108 -4.51 -16.91 -5.45
N VAL A 109 -3.57 -17.77 -5.88
CA VAL A 109 -2.51 -17.38 -6.83
C VAL A 109 -3.10 -17.04 -8.20
N GLU A 110 -4.09 -17.80 -8.67
CA GLU A 110 -4.82 -17.51 -9.91
C GLU A 110 -5.53 -16.16 -9.84
N ASP A 111 -6.23 -15.85 -8.73
CA ASP A 111 -6.85 -14.54 -8.50
C ASP A 111 -5.83 -13.41 -8.63
N ILE A 112 -4.65 -13.57 -8.01
CA ILE A 112 -3.57 -12.58 -8.08
C ILE A 112 -3.03 -12.44 -9.51
N ALA A 113 -2.85 -13.55 -10.22
CA ALA A 113 -2.37 -13.54 -11.61
C ALA A 113 -3.35 -12.83 -12.55
N ASN A 114 -4.65 -12.93 -12.28
CA ASN A 114 -5.70 -12.25 -13.04
C ASN A 114 -5.72 -10.72 -12.84
N LEU A 115 -5.01 -10.19 -11.83
CA LEU A 115 -4.83 -8.74 -11.63
C LEU A 115 -3.76 -8.13 -12.56
N VAL A 116 -2.85 -8.94 -13.12
CA VAL A 116 -1.74 -8.49 -13.98
C VAL A 116 -2.19 -7.86 -15.32
N PRO A 117 -3.17 -8.40 -16.06
CA PRO A 117 -3.57 -7.85 -17.35
C PRO A 117 -4.42 -6.56 -17.27
N VAL A 118 -4.64 -5.99 -16.08
CA VAL A 118 -5.45 -4.77 -15.93
C VAL A 118 -4.68 -3.55 -16.48
N GLU A 119 -5.09 -3.06 -17.65
CA GLU A 119 -4.55 -1.83 -18.24
C GLU A 119 -5.25 -0.59 -17.70
N TYR A 120 -4.47 0.42 -17.33
CA TYR A 120 -5.00 1.72 -16.95
C TYR A 120 -5.20 2.59 -18.20
N PRO A 121 -6.32 3.34 -18.33
CA PRO A 121 -6.62 4.18 -19.50
C PRO A 121 -5.84 5.51 -19.45
N HIS A 122 -4.54 5.46 -19.13
CA HIS A 122 -3.69 6.63 -18.98
C HIS A 122 -2.63 6.66 -20.08
N GLN A 123 -2.47 7.81 -20.71
CA GLN A 123 -1.38 8.00 -21.66
C GLN A 123 -0.04 8.06 -20.92
N PRO A 124 0.99 7.32 -21.39
CA PRO A 124 2.31 7.42 -20.80
C PRO A 124 2.87 8.82 -21.03
N ILE A 125 3.37 9.44 -19.96
CA ILE A 125 4.07 10.72 -20.02
C ILE A 125 5.55 10.43 -19.77
N PRO A 126 6.40 10.34 -20.82
CA PRO A 126 7.78 9.87 -20.69
C PRO A 126 8.61 10.70 -19.71
N THR A 127 8.38 12.01 -19.64
CA THR A 127 9.05 12.90 -18.68
C THR A 127 8.78 12.50 -17.24
N ASN A 128 7.52 12.21 -16.89
CA ASN A 128 7.14 11.79 -15.55
C ASN A 128 7.69 10.39 -15.24
N GLN A 129 7.62 9.47 -16.19
CA GLN A 129 8.17 8.13 -16.04
C GLN A 129 9.69 8.16 -15.82
N ASN A 130 10.41 8.98 -16.58
CA ASN A 130 11.85 9.18 -16.42
C ASN A 130 12.21 9.77 -15.06
N TYR A 131 11.43 10.77 -14.60
CA TYR A 131 11.62 11.34 -13.26
C TYR A 131 11.44 10.27 -12.17
N LEU A 132 10.35 9.51 -12.22
CA LEU A 132 10.07 8.45 -11.24
C LEU A 132 11.11 7.31 -11.29
N ALA A 133 11.59 6.96 -12.48
CA ALA A 133 12.58 5.88 -12.65
C ALA A 133 14.00 6.28 -12.21
N ARG A 134 14.35 7.56 -12.29
CA ARG A 134 15.72 8.06 -12.04
C ARG A 134 15.85 8.92 -10.78
N SER A 135 14.77 9.12 -10.02
CA SER A 135 14.81 9.89 -8.78
C SER A 135 15.80 9.27 -7.79
N VAL A 136 16.65 10.10 -7.20
CA VAL A 136 17.56 9.68 -6.13
C VAL A 136 16.74 9.48 -4.86
N VAL A 137 16.80 8.26 -4.30
CA VAL A 137 16.08 7.90 -3.07
C VAL A 137 17.09 7.48 -2.01
N GLU A 138 17.12 8.20 -0.89
CA GLU A 138 17.86 7.77 0.30
C GLU A 138 17.12 6.61 0.97
N ARG A 139 17.81 5.47 1.15
CA ARG A 139 17.25 4.22 1.70
C ARG A 139 17.71 3.97 3.13
N SER A 140 18.75 4.64 3.59
CA SER A 140 19.29 4.52 4.93
C SER A 140 18.39 5.23 5.93
N HIS A 141 17.72 4.46 6.78
CA HIS A 141 16.96 5.00 7.91
C HIS A 141 17.82 5.86 8.86
N ALA A 142 19.11 5.52 9.00
CA ALA A 142 20.03 6.30 9.82
C ALA A 142 20.26 7.69 9.21
N LYS A 143 20.48 7.74 7.88
CA LYS A 143 20.70 9.01 7.18
C LYS A 143 19.44 9.87 7.15
N LEU A 144 18.28 9.27 6.88
CA LEU A 144 16.99 9.97 6.95
C LEU A 144 16.72 10.57 8.34
N LYS A 145 17.09 9.84 9.42
CA LYS A 145 16.97 10.34 10.79
C LYS A 145 17.90 11.54 11.02
N GLU A 146 19.14 11.47 10.57
CA GLU A 146 20.11 12.58 10.68
C GLU A 146 19.58 13.84 9.96
N MET A 147 19.18 13.70 8.69
CA MET A 147 18.62 14.81 7.90
C MET A 147 17.37 15.42 8.55
N SER A 148 16.48 14.58 9.09
CA SER A 148 15.29 15.03 9.81
C SER A 148 15.64 15.88 11.04
N LEU A 149 16.66 15.47 11.82
CA LEU A 149 17.12 16.22 12.99
C LEU A 149 17.74 17.56 12.60
N GLU A 150 18.48 17.62 11.49
CA GLU A 150 19.05 18.87 10.98
C GLU A 150 17.99 19.90 10.60
N CYS A 151 16.88 19.47 10.00
CA CYS A 151 15.78 20.34 9.61
C CYS A 151 15.01 20.97 10.78
N GLU A 152 15.20 20.50 12.02
CA GLU A 152 14.53 21.01 13.22
C GLU A 152 15.45 21.82 14.15
N LYS A 153 16.71 22.06 13.77
CA LYS A 153 17.67 22.85 14.58
C LYS A 153 17.39 24.36 14.62
N LEU A 154 16.24 24.81 14.10
CA LEU A 154 15.74 26.19 14.11
C LEU A 154 14.50 26.26 15.00
#